data_AF-X1SFA7-F1
#
_entry.id   AF-X1SFA7-F1
#
_cell.length_a   1.000
_cell.length_b   1.000
_cell.length_c   1.000
_cell.angle_alpha   90.00
_cell.angle_beta   90.00
_cell.angle_gamma   90.00
#
_symmetry.space_group_name_H-M   'P 1'
#
loop_
_entity.id
_entity.type
_entity.pdbx_description
1 polymer ?
#
loop_
_entity_poly.entity_id
_entity_poly.type
_entity_poly.pdbx_seq_one_letter_code
_entity_poly.pdbx_strand_id
1 'polypeptide(L)'
;MTDKELNSLGRIMAGVLRHFPEKLGVMIDGHGWIDISEFVESIGVSRSGFHWIRNHHIEAIALSDPKGRYQIDGGMVRATYGHTIDVNLDDLPPAEIDEFF
;
A
#
# COMPACT_ATOMS: atom_id res chain seq x y z
N MET A 1 -17.65 3.40 4.65
CA MET A 1 -16.66 4.26 3.99
C MET A 1 -17.33 4.88 2.76
N THR A 2 -17.24 6.19 2.60
CA THR A 2 -17.73 6.92 1.42
C THR A 2 -16.73 6.85 0.27
N ASP A 3 -17.15 7.12 -0.97
CA ASP A 3 -16.25 7.15 -2.12
C ASP A 3 -15.10 8.17 -1.95
N LYS A 4 -15.37 9.28 -1.27
CA LYS A 4 -14.35 10.30 -0.97
C LYS A 4 -13.28 9.76 -0.02
N GLU A 5 -13.71 9.07 1.03
CA GLU A 5 -12.80 8.43 1.99
C GLU A 5 -11.97 7.34 1.32
N LEU A 6 -12.60 6.50 0.49
CA LEU A 6 -11.94 5.45 -0.27
C LEU A 6 -10.87 6.02 -1.21
N ASN A 7 -11.23 7.03 -2.01
CA ASN A 7 -10.29 7.69 -2.92
C ASN A 7 -9.14 8.36 -2.15
N SER A 8 -9.41 9.00 -1.02
CA SER A 8 -8.36 9.63 -0.22
C SER A 8 -7.41 8.60 0.39
N LEU A 9 -7.96 7.51 0.94
CA LEU A 9 -7.18 6.45 1.54
C LEU A 9 -6.34 5.71 0.49
N GLY A 10 -6.92 5.38 -0.66
CA GLY A 10 -6.19 4.76 -1.77
C GLY A 10 -5.02 5.61 -2.28
N ARG A 11 -5.18 6.94 -2.33
CA ARG A 11 -4.07 7.86 -2.68
C ARG A 11 -2.96 7.88 -1.63
N ILE A 12 -3.32 7.83 -0.34
CA ILE A 12 -2.35 7.76 0.75
C ILE A 12 -1.58 6.44 0.66
N MET A 13 -2.30 5.32 0.53
CA MET A 13 -1.73 3.99 0.39
C MET A 13 -0.76 3.89 -0.79
N ALA A 14 -1.17 4.34 -1.98
CA ALA A 14 -0.28 4.37 -3.14
C ALA A 14 0.95 5.24 -2.91
N GLY A 15 0.80 6.39 -2.28
CA GLY A 15 1.90 7.31 -2.01
C GLY A 15 2.94 6.75 -1.02
N VAL A 16 2.46 6.16 0.06
CA VAL A 16 3.29 5.62 1.15
C VAL A 16 4.06 4.39 0.66
N LEU A 17 3.37 3.46 -0.01
CA LEU A 17 4.00 2.23 -0.49
C LEU A 17 5.00 2.46 -1.62
N ARG A 18 4.95 3.59 -2.34
CA ARG A 18 5.76 3.81 -3.54
C ARG A 18 6.80 4.92 -3.43
N HIS A 19 6.55 5.93 -2.58
CA HIS A 19 7.25 7.20 -2.72
C HIS A 19 7.75 7.79 -1.41
N PHE A 20 6.97 7.70 -0.32
CA PHE A 20 7.27 8.45 0.90
C PHE A 20 6.85 7.75 2.20
N PRO A 21 7.30 6.51 2.48
CA PRO A 21 6.98 5.82 3.73
C PRO A 21 7.36 6.63 4.98
N GLU A 22 8.47 7.36 4.92
CA GLU A 22 8.99 8.20 6.00
C GLU A 22 8.04 9.32 6.42
N LYS A 23 7.16 9.81 5.53
CA LYS A 23 6.19 10.87 5.88
C LYS A 23 5.10 10.42 6.83
N LEU A 24 4.86 9.12 6.91
CA LEU A 24 3.99 8.52 7.92
C LEU A 24 4.78 7.78 9.01
N GLY A 25 6.11 7.81 8.96
CA GLY A 25 6.94 7.09 9.91
C GLY A 25 6.75 5.58 9.87
N VAL A 26 6.35 5.02 8.73
CA VAL A 26 6.24 3.56 8.57
C VAL A 26 7.54 2.98 8.06
N MET A 27 7.92 1.81 8.59
CA MET A 27 9.06 1.07 8.12
C MET A 27 8.70 0.24 6.89
N ILE A 28 9.47 0.41 5.81
CA ILE A 28 9.39 -0.43 4.61
C ILE A 28 10.62 -1.32 4.53
N ASP A 29 10.42 -2.59 4.22
CA ASP A 29 11.53 -3.52 4.00
C ASP A 29 12.11 -3.41 2.58
N GLY A 30 13.19 -4.17 2.34
CA GLY A 30 13.87 -4.18 1.04
C GLY A 30 13.03 -4.72 -0.13
N HIS A 31 11.89 -5.36 0.14
CA HIS A 31 10.97 -5.90 -0.85
C HIS A 31 9.65 -5.09 -0.93
N GLY A 32 9.58 -3.95 -0.24
CA GLY A 32 8.45 -3.02 -0.29
C GLY A 32 7.33 -3.31 0.72
N TRP A 33 7.50 -4.27 1.62
CA TRP A 33 6.48 -4.64 2.61
C TRP A 33 6.44 -3.68 3.80
N ILE A 34 5.23 -3.39 4.25
CA ILE A 34 4.95 -2.69 5.52
C ILE A 34 3.91 -3.48 6.32
N ASP A 35 3.95 -3.37 7.65
CA ASP A 35 2.91 -3.92 8.52
C ASP A 35 1.61 -3.09 8.42
N ILE A 36 0.47 -3.76 8.18
CA ILE A 36 -0.81 -3.07 8.02
C ILE A 36 -1.25 -2.39 9.31
N SER A 37 -0.98 -2.98 10.48
CA SER A 37 -1.36 -2.40 11.78
C SER A 37 -0.57 -1.12 12.05
N GLU A 38 0.75 -1.16 11.83
CA GLU A 38 1.62 0.03 11.92
C GLU A 38 1.15 1.12 10.96
N PHE A 39 0.80 0.76 9.73
CA PHE A 39 0.29 1.71 8.75
C PHE A 39 -1.02 2.38 9.18
N VAL A 40 -1.97 1.59 9.71
CA VAL A 40 -3.25 2.10 10.21
C VAL A 40 -3.05 3.02 11.42
N GLU A 41 -2.20 2.63 12.36
CA GLU A 41 -1.86 3.46 13.52
C GLU A 41 -1.22 4.78 13.08
N SER A 42 -0.20 4.71 12.23
CA SER A 42 0.51 5.89 11.72
C SER A 42 -0.40 6.85 10.96
N ILE A 43 -1.34 6.36 10.13
CA ILE A 43 -2.34 7.21 9.50
C ILE A 43 -3.25 7.86 10.54
N GLY A 44 -3.74 7.08 11.51
CA GLY A 44 -4.68 7.55 12.54
C GLY A 44 -4.10 8.67 13.42
N VAL A 45 -2.80 8.61 13.71
CA VAL A 45 -2.08 9.63 14.48
C VAL A 45 -1.71 10.83 13.60
N SER A 46 -1.26 10.59 12.37
CA SER A 46 -0.67 11.64 11.51
C SER A 46 -1.69 12.46 10.74
N ARG A 47 -2.94 11.99 10.58
CA ARG A 47 -3.95 12.65 9.76
C ARG A 47 -5.31 12.69 10.44
N SER A 48 -5.87 13.90 10.59
CA SER A 48 -7.22 14.09 11.08
C SER A 48 -8.26 13.43 10.16
N GLY A 49 -9.33 12.89 10.76
CA GLY A 49 -10.44 12.26 10.02
C GLY A 49 -10.23 10.79 9.62
N PHE A 50 -9.12 10.16 10.01
CA PHE A 50 -8.82 8.77 9.67
C PHE A 50 -8.84 7.78 10.87
N HIS A 51 -9.25 8.23 12.06
CA HIS A 51 -9.33 7.40 13.27
C HIS A 51 -10.26 6.18 13.18
N TRP A 52 -11.10 6.11 12.15
CA TRP A 52 -12.04 5.00 11.91
C TRP A 52 -11.42 3.88 11.08
N ILE A 53 -10.25 4.10 10.45
CA ILE A 53 -9.56 3.08 9.66
C ILE A 53 -9.16 1.90 10.55
N ARG A 54 -9.23 0.70 9.97
CA ARG A 54 -8.91 -0.60 10.57
C ARG A 54 -8.20 -1.43 9.50
N ASN A 55 -7.46 -2.46 9.90
CA ASN A 55 -6.66 -3.29 8.99
C ASN A 55 -7.47 -3.81 7.79
N HIS A 56 -8.69 -4.31 8.04
CA HIS A 56 -9.57 -4.81 6.98
C HIS A 56 -9.92 -3.78 5.89
N HIS A 57 -9.84 -2.48 6.18
CA HIS A 57 -10.04 -1.45 5.16
C HIS A 57 -8.86 -1.36 4.18
N ILE A 58 -7.63 -1.53 4.68
CA ILE A 58 -6.42 -1.60 3.86
C ILE A 58 -6.42 -2.88 3.03
N GLU A 59 -6.77 -4.00 3.68
CA GLU A 59 -6.91 -5.29 3.00
C GLU A 59 -7.95 -5.24 1.89
N ALA A 60 -9.13 -4.65 2.16
CA ALA A 60 -10.18 -4.51 1.16
C ALA A 60 -9.74 -3.66 -0.04
N ILE A 61 -8.97 -2.58 0.16
CA ILE A 61 -8.43 -1.78 -0.95
C ILE A 61 -7.45 -2.59 -1.79
N ALA A 62 -6.54 -3.32 -1.14
CA ALA A 62 -5.56 -4.13 -1.85
C ALA A 62 -6.20 -5.29 -2.61
N LEU A 63 -7.14 -6.02 -1.99
CA LEU A 63 -7.83 -7.16 -2.60
C LEU A 63 -8.82 -6.78 -3.70
N SER A 64 -9.37 -5.56 -3.66
CA SER A 64 -10.31 -5.07 -4.68
C SER A 64 -9.64 -4.31 -5.82
N ASP A 65 -8.32 -4.14 -5.81
CA ASP A 65 -7.61 -3.40 -6.86
C ASP A 65 -7.55 -4.21 -8.17
N PRO A 66 -8.27 -3.82 -9.23
CA PRO A 66 -8.34 -4.61 -10.47
C PRO A 66 -7.04 -4.54 -11.29
N LYS A 67 -6.09 -3.67 -10.91
CA LYS A 67 -4.82 -3.51 -11.60
C LYS A 67 -3.68 -4.27 -10.91
N GLY A 68 -4.00 -5.06 -9.89
CA GLY A 68 -3.02 -5.82 -9.12
C GLY A 68 -1.93 -4.93 -8.53
N ARG A 69 -2.26 -3.69 -8.13
CA ARG A 69 -1.28 -2.71 -7.60
C ARG A 69 -0.64 -3.13 -6.29
N TYR A 70 -1.27 -4.05 -5.57
CA TYR A 70 -0.92 -4.38 -4.20
C TYR A 70 -0.89 -5.89 -4.01
N GLN A 71 -0.04 -6.33 -3.08
CA GLN A 71 0.00 -7.69 -2.57
C GLN A 71 -0.20 -7.65 -1.06
N ILE A 72 -0.88 -8.67 -0.51
CA ILE A 72 -1.03 -8.89 0.93
C ILE A 72 -0.45 -10.25 1.26
N ASP A 73 0.31 -10.32 2.34
CA ASP A 73 0.73 -11.59 2.95
C ASP A 73 0.90 -11.43 4.45
N GLY A 74 0.34 -12.33 5.26
CA GLY A 74 0.59 -12.38 6.70
C GLY A 74 0.34 -11.09 7.51
N GLY A 75 -0.56 -10.20 7.05
CA GLY A 75 -0.78 -8.88 7.69
C GLY A 75 0.15 -7.77 7.19
N MET A 76 0.99 -8.06 6.21
CA MET A 76 1.82 -7.12 5.48
C MET A 76 1.14 -6.69 4.19
N VAL A 77 1.48 -5.50 3.70
CA VAL A 77 1.06 -5.01 2.38
C VAL A 77 2.23 -4.35 1.66
N ARG A 78 2.31 -4.54 0.33
CA ARG A 78 3.26 -3.82 -0.53
C ARG A 78 2.61 -3.38 -1.84
N ALA A 79 3.22 -2.44 -2.53
CA ALA A 79 2.91 -2.21 -3.93
C ALA A 79 3.69 -3.21 -4.81
N THR A 80 3.12 -3.60 -5.96
CA THR A 80 3.75 -4.52 -6.91
C THR A 80 4.57 -3.81 -7.99
N TYR A 81 4.42 -2.49 -8.11
CA TYR A 81 5.12 -1.66 -9.07
C TYR A 81 5.05 -0.17 -8.72
N GLY A 82 5.85 0.64 -9.43
CA GLY A 82 5.77 2.10 -9.42
C GLY A 82 6.50 2.77 -8.26
N HIS A 83 7.45 2.06 -7.63
CA HIS A 83 8.30 2.62 -6.59
C HIS A 83 9.27 3.66 -7.16
N THR A 84 9.48 4.72 -6.40
CA THR A 84 10.59 5.68 -6.60
C THR A 84 11.61 5.60 -5.44
N ILE A 85 11.40 4.65 -4.54
CA ILE A 85 12.28 4.28 -3.44
C ILE A 85 13.00 2.98 -3.80
N ASP A 86 14.15 2.74 -3.16
CA ASP A 86 14.97 1.57 -3.42
C ASP A 86 14.34 0.32 -2.80
N VAL A 87 13.71 -0.50 -3.63
CA VAL A 87 13.14 -1.80 -3.27
C VAL A 87 13.46 -2.79 -4.39
N ASN A 88 13.72 -4.04 -4.00
CA ASN A 88 13.93 -5.15 -4.92
C ASN A 88 12.65 -6.00 -5.00
N LEU A 89 12.12 -6.21 -6.21
CA LEU A 89 10.90 -6.98 -6.45
C LEU A 89 11.16 -8.26 -7.23
N ASP A 90 12.36 -8.85 -7.07
CA ASP A 90 12.77 -10.09 -7.73
C ASP A 90 11.99 -11.33 -7.26
N ASP A 91 11.22 -11.21 -6.18
CA ASP A 91 10.33 -12.24 -5.65
C ASP A 91 8.92 -12.23 -6.27
N LEU A 92 8.61 -11.24 -7.11
CA LEU A 92 7.36 -11.22 -7.87
C LEU A 92 7.41 -12.21 -9.04
N PRO A 93 6.25 -12.80 -9.41
CA PRO A 93 6.18 -13.61 -10.61
C PRO A 93 6.55 -12.78 -11.85
N PRO A 94 7.21 -13.38 -12.84
CA PRO A 94 7.47 -12.70 -14.11
C PRO A 94 6.14 -12.22 -14.72
N ALA A 95 6.19 -11.09 -15.41
CA ALA A 95 5.02 -10.58 -16.12
C ALA A 95 4.53 -11.62 -17.14
N GLU A 96 3.22 -11.85 -17.21
CA GLU A 96 2.63 -12.79 -18.17
C GLU A 96 2.65 -12.27 -19.62
N ILE A 97 2.94 -10.98 -19.81
CA ILE A 97 2.89 -10.31 -21.11
C ILE A 97 4.23 -9.59 -21.34
N ASP A 98 5.00 -10.07 -22.31
CA ASP A 98 6.28 -9.50 -22.73
C ASP A 98 6.13 -8.37 -23.75
N GLU A 99 4.97 -8.23 -24.40
CA GLU A 99 4.72 -7.26 -25.47
C GLU A 99 3.61 -6.27 -25.10
N PHE A 100 3.95 -4.98 -25.09
CA PHE A 100 2.97 -3.89 -25.04
C PHE A 100 2.50 -3.61 -26.47
N PHE A 101 1.26 -4.00 -26.79
CA PHE A 101 0.60 -3.67 -28.07
C PHE A 101 0.24 -2.18 -28.17
#